data_AF-E3GYN2-F1
#
_entry.id   AF-E3GYN2-F1
#
_cell.length_a   1.000
_cell.length_b   1.000
_cell.length_c   1.000
_cell.angle_alpha   90.00
_cell.angle_beta   90.00
_cell.angle_gamma   90.00
#
_symmetry.space_group_name_H-M   'P 1'
#
loop_
_entity.id
_entity.type
_entity.pdbx_description
1 polymer ?
#
loop_
_entity_poly.entity_id
_entity_poly.type
_entity_poly.pdbx_seq_one_letter_code
_entity_poly.pdbx_strand_id
1 'polypeptide(L)'
;MNLKAVIVFCILLIVCSVSSVTAANNDEFMIKDVINASYSVKYSIENMHKVPKTINISEVNVTSEQYLYLSTKCVVSLYNGKNEETKIKSFNVSSPINPQGACIQGTLSKMEYINIAKRIQSFVENNSRAPNYANSKLGKISYHTLLYLFANICILYDKEKKLPDYVTLTPIINVAIYNGTDALDESVNGIVQCLSTTNTEKFIVTFSKIDKITYDTLRDFDVLIMPAGISGRSYIKNENISEAAIKNFVYSGKGYIGICAGAFAASSLVVTEDDYYNGWGLAGVTSQATSYIGNITVKITEIGKEILDLNGCLTLWFWNGPVMTGSTALATYLDRYSGNAIIVDNYGNGRVALLGPHPELNPQIPNIILNLIKWVSKCNENISKFSITITNKGSTPTTIKYYVSVYTDTINGSKIFYNEYSLTLNPGEKKVIILGDYPSSYAVSTTLILTNVKKSYVPINLQLKYSIGNCNPQIVEINKYIAPGTFVKVVRYTSRGNYVDIW
;
A
#
# COMPACT_ATOMS: atom_id res chain seq x y z
N MET A 1 -16.22 -38.90 13.76
CA MET A 1 -17.52 -38.49 13.18
C MET A 1 -17.29 -37.21 12.39
N ASN A 2 -17.40 -37.31 11.06
CA ASN A 2 -17.30 -36.27 10.01
C ASN A 2 -16.02 -35.42 9.89
N LEU A 3 -15.01 -36.01 9.25
CA LEU A 3 -13.90 -35.34 8.58
C LEU A 3 -14.39 -34.87 7.19
N LYS A 4 -14.52 -33.55 6.98
CA LYS A 4 -14.75 -33.00 5.63
C LYS A 4 -13.41 -32.93 4.90
N ALA A 5 -13.37 -33.55 3.73
CA ALA A 5 -12.22 -33.66 2.85
C ALA A 5 -11.64 -32.29 2.45
N VAL A 6 -10.35 -32.11 2.70
CA VAL A 6 -9.51 -31.11 2.05
C VAL A 6 -8.90 -31.80 0.84
N ILE A 7 -9.38 -31.47 -0.36
CA ILE A 7 -8.74 -31.89 -1.61
C ILE A 7 -7.53 -30.98 -1.81
N VAL A 8 -6.35 -31.49 -1.48
CA VAL A 8 -5.06 -30.89 -1.86
C VAL A 8 -4.80 -31.29 -3.31
N PHE A 9 -4.83 -30.32 -4.22
CA PHE A 9 -4.32 -30.51 -5.58
C PHE A 9 -2.79 -30.54 -5.51
N CYS A 10 -2.20 -31.74 -5.43
CA CYS A 10 -0.77 -31.93 -5.63
C CYS A 10 -0.45 -31.76 -7.13
N ILE A 11 0.10 -30.62 -7.52
CA ILE A 11 0.76 -30.48 -8.82
C ILE A 11 2.09 -31.23 -8.71
N LEU A 12 2.15 -32.39 -9.36
CA LEU A 12 3.37 -33.19 -9.50
C LEU A 12 4.31 -32.44 -10.47
N LEU A 13 5.40 -31.87 -9.96
CA LEU A 13 6.48 -31.33 -10.77
C LEU A 13 7.29 -32.48 -11.37
N ILE A 14 6.91 -32.93 -12.57
CA ILE A 14 7.77 -33.74 -13.43
C ILE A 14 8.84 -32.80 -13.99
N VAL A 15 10.06 -32.89 -13.46
CA VAL A 15 11.22 -32.20 -14.04
C VAL A 15 11.73 -33.04 -15.21
N CYS A 16 11.05 -32.94 -16.35
CA CYS A 16 11.68 -33.20 -17.64
C CYS A 16 12.55 -31.98 -17.94
N SER A 17 13.84 -32.18 -18.23
CA SER A 17 14.74 -31.12 -18.69
C SER A 17 14.33 -30.65 -20.09
N VAL A 18 13.30 -29.81 -20.14
CA VAL A 18 13.00 -28.97 -21.30
C VAL A 18 13.94 -27.78 -21.25
N SER A 19 14.76 -27.63 -22.30
CA SER A 19 15.48 -26.40 -22.60
C SER A 19 14.49 -25.24 -22.51
N SER A 20 14.65 -24.35 -21.53
CA SER A 20 13.70 -23.27 -21.32
C SER A 20 13.74 -22.31 -22.51
N VAL A 21 12.75 -22.41 -23.40
CA VAL A 21 12.53 -21.40 -24.43
C VAL A 21 11.81 -20.24 -23.75
N THR A 22 12.48 -19.09 -23.67
CA THR A 22 11.83 -17.84 -23.29
C THR A 22 10.89 -17.42 -24.41
N ALA A 23 9.65 -17.04 -24.09
CA ALA A 23 8.69 -16.63 -25.11
C ALA A 23 9.28 -15.51 -25.98
N ALA A 24 9.26 -15.75 -27.29
CA ALA A 24 9.62 -14.77 -28.30
C ALA A 24 8.48 -13.75 -28.48
N ASN A 25 8.78 -12.65 -29.17
CA ASN A 25 7.79 -11.64 -29.49
C ASN A 25 6.75 -12.21 -30.48
N ASN A 26 5.46 -12.00 -30.19
CA ASN A 26 4.31 -12.54 -30.94
C ASN A 26 4.02 -14.04 -30.81
N ASP A 27 4.65 -14.74 -29.86
CA ASP A 27 4.18 -16.08 -29.48
C ASP A 27 2.71 -16.02 -29.05
N GLU A 28 1.93 -17.03 -29.41
CA GLU A 28 0.49 -17.05 -29.15
C GLU A 28 0.15 -18.01 -28.02
N PHE A 29 -0.58 -17.50 -27.04
CA PHE A 29 -1.06 -18.26 -25.87
C PHE A 29 -2.57 -18.29 -25.86
N MET A 30 -3.18 -19.43 -25.51
CA MET A 30 -4.63 -19.48 -25.30
C MET A 30 -5.00 -18.77 -24.00
N ILE A 31 -6.19 -18.17 -23.96
CA ILE A 31 -6.70 -17.49 -22.76
C ILE A 31 -6.76 -18.45 -21.57
N LYS A 32 -7.21 -19.70 -21.75
CA LYS A 32 -7.22 -20.72 -20.68
C LYS A 32 -5.85 -20.98 -20.07
N ASP A 33 -4.78 -20.91 -20.86
CA ASP A 33 -3.43 -21.18 -20.38
C ASP A 33 -2.91 -20.03 -19.52
N VAL A 34 -3.23 -18.79 -19.90
CA VAL A 34 -2.93 -17.60 -19.10
C VAL A 34 -3.74 -17.60 -17.80
N ILE A 35 -5.00 -18.05 -17.84
CA ILE A 35 -5.83 -18.25 -16.65
C ILE A 35 -5.18 -19.29 -15.73
N ASN A 36 -4.79 -20.45 -16.25
CA ASN A 36 -4.13 -21.51 -15.46
C ASN A 36 -2.83 -21.01 -14.81
N ALA A 37 -1.99 -20.29 -15.57
CA ALA A 37 -0.77 -19.69 -15.07
C ALA A 37 -1.01 -18.69 -13.91
N SER A 38 -2.19 -18.04 -13.88
CA SER A 38 -2.55 -17.10 -12.82
C SER A 38 -2.61 -17.74 -11.42
N TYR A 39 -2.98 -19.02 -11.33
CA TYR A 39 -2.94 -19.75 -10.07
C TYR A 39 -1.52 -19.88 -9.52
N SER A 40 -0.52 -20.10 -10.40
CA SER A 40 0.89 -20.16 -9.99
C SER A 40 1.41 -18.81 -9.47
N VAL A 41 0.98 -17.70 -10.09
CA VAL A 41 1.31 -16.35 -9.64
C VAL A 41 0.72 -16.06 -8.28
N LYS A 42 -0.57 -16.36 -8.09
CA LYS A 42 -1.25 -16.20 -6.80
C LYS A 42 -0.56 -17.03 -5.70
N TYR A 43 -0.26 -18.30 -5.98
CA TYR A 43 0.43 -19.18 -5.03
C TYR A 43 1.84 -18.67 -4.68
N SER A 44 2.61 -18.22 -5.67
CA SER A 44 3.95 -17.68 -5.43
C SER A 44 3.91 -16.45 -4.51
N ILE A 45 2.95 -15.56 -4.71
CA ILE A 45 2.81 -14.33 -3.92
C ILE A 45 2.24 -14.61 -2.53
N GLU A 46 1.16 -15.40 -2.42
CA GLU A 46 0.47 -15.65 -1.15
C GLU A 46 1.15 -16.70 -0.28
N ASN A 47 1.66 -17.78 -0.86
CA ASN A 47 2.15 -18.93 -0.11
C ASN A 47 3.67 -18.99 -0.05
N MET A 48 4.35 -18.54 -1.10
CA MET A 48 5.82 -18.53 -1.14
C MET A 48 6.43 -17.17 -0.76
N HIS A 49 5.60 -16.15 -0.54
CA HIS A 49 6.01 -14.77 -0.24
C HIS A 49 6.97 -14.18 -1.27
N LYS A 50 6.81 -14.54 -2.55
CA LYS A 50 7.71 -14.12 -3.63
C LYS A 50 6.93 -13.60 -4.82
N VAL A 51 7.46 -12.53 -5.41
CA VAL A 51 7.06 -12.14 -6.77
C VAL A 51 7.77 -13.09 -7.74
N PRO A 52 7.04 -13.86 -8.57
CA PRO A 52 7.66 -14.80 -9.50
C PRO A 52 8.39 -14.01 -10.59
N LYS A 53 9.67 -14.33 -10.84
CA LYS A 53 10.46 -13.72 -11.94
C LYS A 53 10.05 -14.29 -13.31
N THR A 54 9.70 -15.56 -13.34
CA THR A 54 9.25 -16.29 -14.52
C THR A 54 7.99 -17.07 -14.21
N ILE A 55 7.08 -17.13 -15.18
CA ILE A 55 5.81 -17.84 -15.12
C ILE A 55 5.77 -18.81 -16.30
N ASN A 56 5.38 -20.05 -16.05
CA ASN A 56 5.17 -21.03 -17.11
C ASN A 56 3.76 -20.88 -17.68
N ILE A 57 3.65 -20.73 -19.00
CA ILE A 57 2.38 -20.72 -19.75
C ILE A 57 2.53 -21.74 -20.87
N SER A 58 1.85 -22.88 -20.75
CA SER A 58 1.90 -23.97 -21.73
C SER A 58 3.33 -24.38 -22.09
N GLU A 59 4.12 -24.71 -21.07
CA GLU A 59 5.52 -25.15 -21.18
C GLU A 59 6.53 -24.06 -21.62
N VAL A 60 6.06 -22.87 -21.96
CA VAL A 60 6.91 -21.72 -22.28
C VAL A 60 7.08 -20.83 -21.05
N ASN A 61 8.32 -20.44 -20.76
CA ASN A 61 8.59 -19.50 -19.67
C ASN A 61 8.47 -18.06 -20.18
N VAL A 62 7.62 -17.28 -19.52
CA VAL A 62 7.50 -15.83 -19.73
C VAL A 62 8.01 -15.08 -18.49
N THR A 63 8.51 -13.87 -18.67
CA THR A 63 8.83 -12.97 -17.54
C THR A 63 7.56 -12.47 -16.85
N SER A 64 7.70 -11.96 -15.63
CA SER A 64 6.57 -11.33 -14.90
C SER A 64 5.92 -10.18 -15.68
N GLU A 65 6.73 -9.43 -16.42
CA GLU A 65 6.33 -8.30 -17.23
C GLU A 65 5.52 -8.74 -18.45
N GLN A 66 5.97 -9.80 -19.11
CA GLN A 66 5.24 -10.45 -20.21
C GLN A 66 3.91 -11.03 -19.72
N TYR A 67 3.91 -11.70 -18.57
CA TYR A 67 2.68 -12.21 -17.97
C TYR A 67 1.70 -11.09 -17.59
N LEU A 68 2.17 -9.96 -17.03
CA LEU A 68 1.28 -8.82 -16.74
C LEU A 68 0.60 -8.33 -18.03
N TYR A 69 1.34 -8.23 -19.13
CA TYR A 69 0.75 -7.88 -20.43
C TYR A 69 -0.26 -8.94 -20.91
N LEU A 70 0.09 -10.23 -20.88
CA LEU A 70 -0.79 -11.33 -21.30
C LEU A 70 -2.07 -11.42 -20.45
N SER A 71 -1.97 -11.29 -19.14
CA SER A 71 -3.13 -11.31 -18.24
C SER A 71 -4.06 -10.12 -18.49
N THR A 72 -3.53 -8.93 -18.79
CA THR A 72 -4.39 -7.80 -19.21
C THR A 72 -5.07 -8.06 -20.55
N LYS A 73 -4.37 -8.67 -21.53
CA LYS A 73 -4.94 -9.08 -22.84
C LYS A 73 -6.04 -10.13 -22.67
N CYS A 74 -5.83 -11.10 -21.79
CA CYS A 74 -6.83 -12.10 -21.40
C CYS A 74 -8.10 -11.41 -20.89
N VAL A 75 -7.97 -10.55 -19.88
CA VAL A 75 -9.12 -9.85 -19.28
C VAL A 75 -9.86 -8.96 -20.28
N VAL A 76 -9.16 -8.21 -21.13
CA VAL A 76 -9.81 -7.36 -22.16
C VAL A 76 -10.47 -8.19 -23.26
N SER A 77 -9.89 -9.33 -23.65
CA SER A 77 -10.48 -10.22 -24.65
C SER A 77 -11.78 -10.85 -24.15
N LEU A 78 -11.79 -11.33 -22.90
CA LEU A 78 -12.98 -11.84 -22.24
C LEU A 78 -14.08 -10.77 -22.13
N TYR A 79 -13.70 -9.53 -21.79
CA TYR A 79 -14.64 -8.40 -21.75
C TYR A 79 -15.27 -8.10 -23.12
N ASN A 80 -14.51 -8.30 -24.20
CA ASN A 80 -14.99 -8.13 -25.57
C ASN A 80 -15.73 -9.36 -26.14
N GLY A 81 -16.09 -10.33 -25.29
CA GLY A 81 -16.87 -11.51 -25.69
C GLY A 81 -16.07 -12.62 -26.37
N LYS A 82 -14.74 -12.62 -26.26
CA LYS A 82 -13.91 -13.75 -26.68
C LYS A 82 -13.98 -14.88 -25.65
N ASN A 83 -13.74 -16.11 -26.10
CA ASN A 83 -13.78 -17.31 -25.28
C ASN A 83 -12.36 -17.78 -24.88
N GLU A 84 -12.29 -18.76 -23.97
CA GLU A 84 -11.04 -19.27 -23.41
C GLU A 84 -10.10 -19.94 -24.43
N GLU A 85 -10.62 -20.36 -25.60
CA GLU A 85 -9.85 -20.95 -26.71
C GLU A 85 -9.20 -19.89 -27.61
N THR A 86 -9.53 -18.61 -27.41
CA THR A 86 -8.95 -17.52 -28.20
C THR A 86 -7.47 -17.36 -27.88
N LYS A 87 -6.65 -17.22 -28.94
CA LYS A 87 -5.22 -16.94 -28.83
C LYS A 87 -4.95 -15.46 -28.67
N ILE A 88 -4.01 -15.12 -27.78
CA ILE A 88 -3.49 -13.77 -27.55
C ILE A 88 -1.97 -13.78 -27.70
N LYS A 89 -1.44 -12.70 -28.30
CA LYS A 89 -0.01 -12.58 -28.58
C LYS A 89 0.76 -12.05 -27.38
N SER A 90 1.92 -12.64 -27.11
CA SER A 90 2.93 -12.07 -26.24
C SER A 90 3.57 -10.84 -26.88
N PHE A 91 4.23 -10.06 -26.04
CA PHE A 91 5.06 -8.94 -26.46
C PHE A 91 6.36 -9.00 -25.67
N ASN A 92 7.48 -8.52 -26.21
CA ASN A 92 8.68 -8.38 -25.38
C ASN A 92 8.53 -7.18 -24.46
N VAL A 93 8.58 -7.43 -23.15
CA VAL A 93 8.36 -6.41 -22.13
C VAL A 93 9.56 -6.39 -21.20
N SER A 94 10.30 -5.29 -21.21
CA SER A 94 11.38 -5.04 -20.25
C SER A 94 10.84 -4.51 -18.91
N SER A 95 11.66 -4.59 -17.86
CA SER A 95 11.30 -4.17 -16.51
C SER A 95 10.97 -2.67 -16.42
N PRO A 96 10.14 -2.26 -15.45
CA PRO A 96 9.92 -0.84 -15.15
C PRO A 96 11.24 -0.13 -14.78
N ILE A 97 11.39 1.12 -15.22
CA ILE A 97 12.61 1.92 -15.00
C ILE A 97 12.67 2.49 -13.59
N ASN A 98 11.51 2.89 -13.06
CA ASN A 98 11.40 3.48 -11.73
C ASN A 98 10.05 3.05 -11.11
N PRO A 99 9.95 1.81 -10.61
CA PRO A 99 8.73 1.28 -10.01
C PRO A 99 8.24 2.20 -8.89
N GLN A 100 6.99 2.63 -8.98
CA GLN A 100 6.34 3.45 -7.97
C GLN A 100 4.93 2.90 -7.71
N GLY A 101 4.31 3.39 -6.66
CA GLY A 101 2.94 3.04 -6.33
C GLY A 101 2.69 3.32 -4.86
N ALA A 102 1.45 3.64 -4.53
CA ALA A 102 1.03 3.70 -3.15
C ALA A 102 0.70 2.28 -2.67
N CYS A 103 0.94 1.99 -1.39
CA CYS A 103 0.36 0.80 -0.76
C CYS A 103 -1.10 1.12 -0.43
N ILE A 104 -2.00 0.81 -1.36
CA ILE A 104 -3.42 1.16 -1.30
C ILE A 104 -4.30 -0.08 -1.47
N GLN A 105 -5.24 -0.22 -0.56
CA GLN A 105 -6.32 -1.18 -0.57
C GLN A 105 -7.63 -0.48 -0.95
N GLY A 106 -8.53 -1.20 -1.60
CA GLY A 106 -9.87 -0.73 -1.89
C GLY A 106 -10.52 -1.59 -2.96
N THR A 107 -11.57 -1.09 -3.58
CA THR A 107 -12.34 -1.85 -4.59
C THR A 107 -12.36 -1.13 -5.92
N LEU A 108 -12.10 -1.89 -6.99
CA LEU A 108 -12.24 -1.47 -8.38
C LEU A 108 -13.46 -2.15 -9.00
N SER A 109 -14.31 -1.37 -9.65
CA SER A 109 -15.39 -1.88 -10.49
C SER A 109 -14.84 -2.49 -11.79
N LYS A 110 -15.68 -3.28 -12.46
CA LYS A 110 -15.42 -3.84 -13.79
C LYS A 110 -14.84 -2.84 -14.77
N MET A 111 -15.52 -1.72 -14.96
CA MET A 111 -15.07 -0.71 -15.93
C MET A 111 -13.71 -0.11 -15.54
N GLU A 112 -13.43 0.06 -14.24
CA GLU A 112 -12.17 0.61 -13.77
C GLU A 112 -10.98 -0.32 -14.05
N TYR A 113 -11.08 -1.61 -13.69
CA TYR A 113 -9.98 -2.54 -13.96
C TYR A 113 -9.81 -2.85 -15.45
N ILE A 114 -10.89 -2.82 -16.26
CA ILE A 114 -10.81 -2.94 -17.72
C ILE A 114 -10.08 -1.73 -18.33
N ASN A 115 -10.38 -0.53 -17.87
CA ASN A 115 -9.70 0.68 -18.33
C ASN A 115 -8.21 0.69 -17.93
N ILE A 116 -7.88 0.19 -16.74
CA ILE A 116 -6.49 -0.03 -16.32
C ILE A 116 -5.80 -1.02 -17.27
N ALA A 117 -6.42 -2.17 -17.55
CA ALA A 117 -5.88 -3.20 -18.44
C ALA A 117 -5.55 -2.64 -19.85
N LYS A 118 -6.50 -1.90 -20.45
CA LYS A 118 -6.32 -1.28 -21.77
C LYS A 118 -5.16 -0.27 -21.79
N ARG A 119 -5.03 0.56 -20.74
CA ARG A 119 -3.92 1.52 -20.62
C ARG A 119 -2.57 0.82 -20.47
N ILE A 120 -2.50 -0.27 -19.71
CA ILE A 120 -1.27 -1.06 -19.57
C ILE A 120 -0.86 -1.66 -20.92
N GLN A 121 -1.79 -2.25 -21.67
CA GLN A 121 -1.50 -2.78 -23.01
C GLN A 121 -0.97 -1.68 -23.93
N SER A 122 -1.66 -0.56 -24.01
CA SER A 122 -1.25 0.58 -24.85
C SER A 122 0.12 1.11 -24.44
N PHE A 123 0.42 1.15 -23.14
CA PHE A 123 1.73 1.57 -22.65
C PHE A 123 2.84 0.60 -23.09
N VAL A 124 2.63 -0.71 -22.87
CA VAL A 124 3.60 -1.76 -23.21
C VAL A 124 3.87 -1.76 -24.72
N GLU A 125 2.82 -1.71 -25.55
CA GLU A 125 2.94 -1.70 -27.01
C GLU A 125 3.72 -0.48 -27.54
N ASN A 126 3.62 0.67 -26.86
CA ASN A 126 4.32 1.90 -27.26
C ASN A 126 5.73 2.06 -26.67
N ASN A 127 6.06 1.34 -25.59
CA ASN A 127 7.30 1.57 -24.83
C ASN A 127 8.16 0.31 -24.63
N SER A 128 7.68 -0.87 -25.02
CA SER A 128 8.35 -2.17 -24.85
C SER A 128 8.84 -2.45 -23.43
N ARG A 129 8.11 -1.92 -22.43
CA ARG A 129 8.40 -2.07 -21.01
C ARG A 129 7.14 -2.02 -20.17
N ALA A 130 7.18 -2.66 -19.01
CA ALA A 130 6.09 -2.58 -18.04
C ALA A 130 6.00 -1.16 -17.47
N PRO A 131 4.78 -0.67 -17.15
CA PRO A 131 4.62 0.64 -16.58
C PRO A 131 5.16 0.68 -15.15
N ASN A 132 5.73 1.82 -14.77
CA ASN A 132 6.19 2.06 -13.40
C ASN A 132 5.05 1.95 -12.37
N TYR A 133 3.82 2.28 -12.79
CA TYR A 133 2.57 2.20 -12.03
C TYR A 133 1.38 2.33 -12.99
N ALA A 134 0.17 2.02 -12.53
CA ALA A 134 -1.07 2.41 -13.22
C ALA A 134 -1.90 3.38 -12.36
N ASN A 135 -2.46 4.42 -12.99
CA ASN A 135 -3.38 5.34 -12.31
C ASN A 135 -4.75 4.68 -12.08
N SER A 136 -5.33 4.92 -10.91
CA SER A 136 -6.70 4.55 -10.54
C SER A 136 -7.35 5.64 -9.69
N LYS A 137 -8.65 5.50 -9.39
CA LYS A 137 -9.33 6.41 -8.44
C LYS A 137 -8.73 6.34 -7.02
N LEU A 138 -8.08 5.23 -6.66
CA LEU A 138 -7.48 5.01 -5.35
C LEU A 138 -6.04 5.56 -5.29
N GLY A 139 -5.48 6.00 -6.41
CA GLY A 139 -4.10 6.45 -6.55
C GLY A 139 -3.29 5.60 -7.53
N LYS A 140 -1.97 5.72 -7.46
CA LYS A 140 -1.02 4.95 -8.29
C LYS A 140 -0.91 3.52 -7.74
N ILE A 141 -1.23 2.52 -8.56
CA ILE A 141 -1.10 1.10 -8.25
C ILE A 141 0.29 0.62 -8.69
N SER A 142 1.03 -0.03 -7.78
CA SER A 142 2.38 -0.53 -8.06
C SER A 142 2.38 -1.69 -9.05
N TYR A 143 3.51 -1.88 -9.75
CA TYR A 143 3.72 -3.00 -10.66
C TYR A 143 3.39 -4.37 -10.03
N HIS A 144 3.93 -4.66 -8.83
CA HIS A 144 3.68 -5.91 -8.11
C HIS A 144 2.19 -6.09 -7.76
N THR A 145 1.51 -5.00 -7.40
CA THR A 145 0.07 -5.02 -7.13
C THR A 145 -0.75 -5.28 -8.40
N LEU A 146 -0.32 -4.74 -9.56
CA LEU A 146 -0.98 -5.01 -10.84
C LEU A 146 -0.83 -6.48 -11.25
N LEU A 147 0.36 -7.06 -11.06
CA LEU A 147 0.62 -8.47 -11.34
C LEU A 147 -0.36 -9.37 -10.58
N TYR A 148 -0.48 -9.13 -9.27
CA TYR A 148 -1.40 -9.86 -8.41
C TYR A 148 -2.88 -9.59 -8.72
N LEU A 149 -3.24 -8.32 -8.99
CA LEU A 149 -4.61 -7.93 -9.35
C LEU A 149 -5.11 -8.68 -10.59
N PHE A 150 -4.33 -8.72 -11.67
CA PHE A 150 -4.77 -9.37 -12.90
C PHE A 150 -4.76 -10.90 -12.80
N ALA A 151 -3.83 -11.49 -12.04
CA ALA A 151 -3.89 -12.91 -11.70
C ALA A 151 -5.20 -13.26 -10.97
N ASN A 152 -5.58 -12.46 -9.96
CA ASN A 152 -6.83 -12.65 -9.24
C ASN A 152 -8.08 -12.48 -10.13
N ILE A 153 -8.10 -11.51 -11.05
CA ILE A 153 -9.23 -11.33 -11.97
C ILE A 153 -9.39 -12.56 -12.88
N CYS A 154 -8.29 -13.10 -13.42
CA CYS A 154 -8.31 -14.31 -14.24
C CYS A 154 -8.84 -15.52 -13.45
N ILE A 155 -8.42 -15.71 -12.19
CA ILE A 155 -8.91 -16.79 -11.31
C ILE A 155 -10.39 -16.62 -10.98
N LEU A 156 -10.84 -15.39 -10.68
CA LEU A 156 -12.25 -15.13 -10.41
C LEU A 156 -13.12 -15.40 -11.63
N TYR A 157 -12.64 -15.03 -12.83
CA TYR A 157 -13.32 -15.41 -14.07
C TYR A 157 -13.41 -16.92 -14.22
N ASP A 158 -12.34 -17.66 -13.96
CA ASP A 158 -12.34 -19.12 -14.08
C ASP A 158 -13.38 -19.80 -13.17
N LYS A 159 -13.51 -19.32 -11.94
CA LYS A 159 -14.46 -19.85 -10.95
C LYS A 159 -15.91 -19.53 -11.30
N GLU A 160 -16.18 -18.30 -11.73
CA GLU A 160 -17.55 -17.80 -11.92
C GLU A 160 -18.01 -17.84 -13.39
N LYS A 161 -17.09 -18.12 -14.31
CA LYS A 161 -17.23 -18.01 -15.78
C LYS A 161 -17.79 -16.65 -16.25
N LYS A 162 -17.59 -15.63 -15.42
CA LYS A 162 -17.98 -14.22 -15.64
C LYS A 162 -16.93 -13.32 -15.02
N LEU A 163 -16.55 -12.25 -15.73
CA LEU A 163 -15.67 -11.24 -15.16
C LEU A 163 -16.33 -10.58 -13.93
N PRO A 164 -15.61 -10.41 -12.81
CA PRO A 164 -16.20 -9.93 -11.56
C PRO A 164 -16.71 -8.49 -11.70
N ASP A 165 -17.86 -8.18 -11.12
CA ASP A 165 -18.40 -6.81 -11.16
C ASP A 165 -17.55 -5.84 -10.32
N TYR A 166 -16.88 -6.37 -9.29
CA TYR A 166 -15.93 -5.67 -8.43
C TYR A 166 -14.77 -6.58 -8.05
N VAL A 167 -13.58 -6.02 -7.88
CA VAL A 167 -12.38 -6.72 -7.38
C VAL A 167 -11.71 -5.91 -6.30
N THR A 168 -11.26 -6.60 -5.25
CA THR A 168 -10.44 -5.99 -4.20
C THR A 168 -9.01 -5.79 -4.72
N LEU A 169 -8.52 -4.56 -4.59
CA LEU A 169 -7.12 -4.23 -4.76
C LEU A 169 -6.41 -4.54 -3.44
N THR A 170 -5.59 -5.59 -3.43
CA THR A 170 -4.74 -5.93 -2.26
C THR A 170 -3.31 -5.52 -2.58
N PRO A 171 -2.73 -4.57 -1.84
CA PRO A 171 -1.38 -4.10 -2.12
C PRO A 171 -0.33 -5.17 -1.80
N ILE A 172 0.69 -5.24 -2.65
CA ILE A 172 1.90 -6.04 -2.43
C ILE A 172 3.00 -5.10 -1.92
N ILE A 173 3.57 -5.41 -0.76
CA ILE A 173 4.76 -4.75 -0.23
C ILE A 173 5.94 -5.67 -0.48
N ASN A 174 6.90 -5.23 -1.29
CA ASN A 174 8.11 -6.00 -1.55
C ASN A 174 9.24 -5.58 -0.60
N VAL A 175 9.80 -6.52 0.16
CA VAL A 175 10.75 -6.26 1.23
C VAL A 175 12.12 -6.83 0.89
N ALA A 176 13.14 -5.98 0.91
CA ALA A 176 14.54 -6.40 0.88
C ALA A 176 15.00 -6.67 2.30
N ILE A 177 15.58 -7.84 2.55
CA ILE A 177 16.26 -8.16 3.81
C ILE A 177 17.74 -8.30 3.51
N TYR A 178 18.58 -7.46 4.12
CA TYR A 178 20.01 -7.60 3.95
C TYR A 178 20.51 -8.90 4.60
N ASN A 179 21.28 -9.70 3.86
CA ASN A 179 21.85 -11.00 4.23
C ASN A 179 23.27 -11.12 3.64
N GLY A 180 24.00 -10.02 3.61
CA GLY A 180 25.40 -9.98 3.17
C GLY A 180 26.36 -10.03 4.36
N THR A 181 27.63 -9.73 4.09
CA THR A 181 28.67 -9.61 5.11
C THR A 181 28.24 -8.70 6.26
N ASP A 182 28.67 -9.02 7.48
CA ASP A 182 28.33 -8.36 8.75
C ASP A 182 26.90 -8.59 9.28
N ALA A 183 25.99 -9.17 8.51
CA ALA A 183 24.66 -9.54 9.00
C ALA A 183 24.70 -10.81 9.87
N LEU A 184 23.85 -10.86 10.90
CA LEU A 184 23.68 -12.04 11.74
C LEU A 184 22.60 -12.96 11.14
N ASP A 185 22.99 -14.18 10.77
CA ASP A 185 22.08 -15.18 10.17
C ASP A 185 20.84 -15.47 11.02
N GLU A 186 20.99 -15.50 12.36
CA GLU A 186 19.87 -15.71 13.29
C GLU A 186 18.83 -14.59 13.19
N SER A 187 19.27 -13.33 13.10
CA SER A 187 18.38 -12.18 12.93
C SER A 187 17.68 -12.21 11.57
N VAL A 188 18.41 -12.53 10.50
CA VAL A 188 17.80 -12.68 9.16
C VAL A 188 16.75 -13.79 9.14
N ASN A 189 17.05 -14.95 9.71
CA ASN A 189 16.12 -16.07 9.75
C ASN A 189 14.92 -15.77 10.66
N GLY A 190 15.12 -15.07 11.77
CA GLY A 190 14.05 -14.56 12.63
C GLY A 190 13.10 -13.62 11.88
N ILE A 191 13.64 -12.67 11.10
CA ILE A 191 12.83 -11.77 10.26
C ILE A 191 12.03 -12.59 9.24
N VAL A 192 12.66 -13.51 8.52
CA VAL A 192 11.97 -14.39 7.55
C VAL A 192 10.84 -15.17 8.21
N GLN A 193 11.04 -15.68 9.42
CA GLN A 193 10.00 -16.39 10.17
C GLN A 193 8.85 -15.46 10.56
N CYS A 194 9.13 -14.23 11.00
CA CYS A 194 8.10 -13.24 11.27
C CYS A 194 7.25 -12.92 10.03
N LEU A 195 7.88 -12.82 8.85
CA LEU A 195 7.17 -12.53 7.60
C LEU A 195 6.41 -13.74 7.02
N SER A 196 6.88 -14.97 7.29
CA SER A 196 6.26 -16.19 6.73
C SER A 196 5.05 -16.69 7.53
N THR A 197 4.88 -16.20 8.75
CA THR A 197 3.84 -16.68 9.68
C THR A 197 2.54 -15.87 9.60
N THR A 198 2.47 -14.87 8.71
CA THR A 198 1.40 -13.88 8.71
C THR A 198 1.01 -13.42 7.30
N ASN A 199 -0.07 -13.99 6.77
CA ASN A 199 -0.81 -13.33 5.70
C ASN A 199 -1.93 -12.50 6.33
N THR A 200 -1.94 -11.20 6.05
CA THR A 200 -3.07 -10.35 6.42
C THR A 200 -4.03 -10.28 5.25
N GLU A 201 -5.33 -10.23 5.50
CA GLU A 201 -6.34 -9.97 4.46
C GLU A 201 -6.20 -8.55 3.84
N LYS A 202 -5.35 -7.69 4.42
CA LYS A 202 -5.27 -6.25 4.11
C LYS A 202 -4.12 -5.89 3.17
N PHE A 203 -3.00 -6.60 3.26
CA PHE A 203 -1.83 -6.45 2.39
C PHE A 203 -1.02 -7.75 2.40
N ILE A 204 -0.27 -7.99 1.33
CA ILE A 204 0.62 -9.15 1.23
C ILE A 204 2.06 -8.66 1.26
N VAL A 205 2.88 -9.31 2.09
CA VAL A 205 4.32 -9.09 2.13
C VAL A 205 4.99 -10.15 1.27
N THR A 206 5.78 -9.70 0.32
CA THR A 206 6.77 -10.52 -0.39
C THR A 206 8.15 -10.07 0.03
N PHE A 207 9.12 -10.97 0.03
CA PHE A 207 10.48 -10.62 0.47
C PHE A 207 11.57 -11.37 -0.30
N SER A 208 12.75 -10.76 -0.31
CA SER A 208 13.96 -11.37 -0.85
C SER A 208 15.16 -11.01 0.02
N LYS A 209 16.05 -11.98 0.20
CA LYS A 209 17.37 -11.75 0.78
C LYS A 209 18.27 -11.12 -0.28
N ILE A 210 18.98 -10.05 0.09
CA ILE A 210 19.96 -9.38 -0.77
C ILE A 210 21.30 -9.30 -0.02
N ASP A 211 22.41 -9.49 -0.73
CA ASP A 211 23.77 -9.44 -0.17
C ASP A 211 24.52 -8.14 -0.53
N LYS A 212 23.97 -7.36 -1.48
CA LYS A 212 24.48 -6.05 -1.90
C LYS A 212 23.37 -5.02 -1.95
N ILE A 213 23.68 -3.81 -1.48
CA ILE A 213 22.78 -2.66 -1.48
C ILE A 213 23.33 -1.61 -2.44
N THR A 214 22.66 -1.46 -3.58
CA THR A 214 22.93 -0.46 -4.62
C THR A 214 21.60 0.15 -5.08
N TYR A 215 21.66 1.17 -5.93
CA TYR A 215 20.45 1.73 -6.54
C TYR A 215 19.64 0.67 -7.31
N ASP A 216 20.33 -0.22 -8.03
CA ASP A 216 19.69 -1.27 -8.83
C ASP A 216 19.09 -2.37 -7.96
N THR A 217 19.79 -2.79 -6.89
CA THR A 217 19.25 -3.87 -6.03
C THR A 217 18.04 -3.39 -5.23
N LEU A 218 17.95 -2.12 -4.87
CA LEU A 218 16.80 -1.57 -4.13
C LEU A 218 15.61 -1.16 -5.02
N ARG A 219 15.79 -1.08 -6.34
CA ARG A 219 14.82 -0.47 -7.27
C ARG A 219 13.41 -1.05 -7.17
N ASP A 220 13.31 -2.36 -6.97
CA ASP A 220 12.04 -3.09 -7.00
C ASP A 220 11.42 -3.30 -5.60
N PHE A 221 12.04 -2.75 -4.56
CA PHE A 221 11.58 -2.90 -3.18
C PHE A 221 10.83 -1.67 -2.67
N ASP A 222 10.00 -1.89 -1.65
CA ASP A 222 9.22 -0.88 -0.93
C ASP A 222 9.79 -0.60 0.46
N VAL A 223 10.41 -1.63 1.06
CA VAL A 223 11.02 -1.56 2.38
C VAL A 223 12.38 -2.26 2.35
N LEU A 224 13.38 -1.64 2.99
CA LEU A 224 14.65 -2.28 3.32
C LEU A 224 14.68 -2.59 4.82
N ILE A 225 14.94 -3.84 5.18
CA ILE A 225 15.20 -4.26 6.55
C ILE A 225 16.70 -4.57 6.68
N MET A 226 17.36 -3.79 7.53
CA MET A 226 18.73 -4.04 7.97
C MET A 226 18.68 -4.81 9.30
N PRO A 227 19.07 -6.09 9.31
CA PRO A 227 18.98 -6.95 10.49
C PRO A 227 20.05 -6.56 11.52
N ALA A 228 20.03 -7.25 12.66
CA ALA A 228 21.19 -7.26 13.53
C ALA A 228 22.42 -7.85 12.84
N GLY A 229 23.59 -7.56 13.40
CA GLY A 229 24.87 -7.87 12.79
C GLY A 229 26.03 -7.57 13.72
N ILE A 230 27.24 -7.58 13.20
CA ILE A 230 28.47 -7.39 13.98
C ILE A 230 28.47 -6.04 14.71
N SER A 231 28.22 -4.94 13.98
CA SER A 231 28.07 -3.61 14.56
C SER A 231 27.50 -2.63 13.51
N GLY A 232 26.95 -1.50 13.98
CA GLY A 232 26.57 -0.41 13.07
C GLY A 232 27.78 0.13 12.27
N ARG A 233 28.96 0.19 12.90
CA ARG A 233 30.22 0.62 12.27
C ARG A 233 30.67 -0.32 11.15
N SER A 234 30.42 -1.63 11.30
CA SER A 234 30.72 -2.63 10.26
C SER A 234 29.84 -2.39 9.04
N TYR A 235 28.52 -2.25 9.21
CA TYR A 235 27.62 -1.92 8.10
C TYR A 235 27.98 -0.61 7.40
N ILE A 236 28.33 0.44 8.15
CA ILE A 236 28.73 1.72 7.56
C ILE A 236 29.99 1.59 6.69
N LYS A 237 30.94 0.72 7.08
CA LYS A 237 32.21 0.51 6.37
C LYS A 237 32.16 -0.59 5.31
N ASN A 238 31.03 -1.31 5.20
CA ASN A 238 30.90 -2.45 4.32
C ASN A 238 30.80 -2.03 2.86
N GLU A 239 31.72 -2.50 2.02
CA GLU A 239 31.81 -2.16 0.60
C GLU A 239 30.61 -2.64 -0.24
N ASN A 240 29.85 -3.62 0.25
CA ASN A 240 28.63 -4.10 -0.40
C ASN A 240 27.40 -3.24 -0.07
N ILE A 241 27.55 -2.21 0.78
CA ILE A 241 26.46 -1.34 1.21
C ILE A 241 26.69 0.10 0.73
N SER A 242 25.88 0.56 -0.21
CA SER A 242 25.88 1.95 -0.65
C SER A 242 24.97 2.81 0.24
N GLU A 243 25.58 3.63 1.11
CA GLU A 243 24.87 4.65 1.91
C GLU A 243 24.00 5.56 1.03
N ALA A 244 24.54 6.02 -0.11
CA ALA A 244 23.83 6.92 -1.02
C ALA A 244 22.57 6.27 -1.61
N ALA A 245 22.62 4.97 -1.92
CA ALA A 245 21.46 4.23 -2.38
C ALA A 245 20.39 4.12 -1.29
N ILE A 246 20.78 3.81 -0.04
CA ILE A 246 19.85 3.75 1.10
C ILE A 246 19.19 5.11 1.34
N LYS A 247 19.99 6.18 1.41
CA LYS A 247 19.47 7.54 1.60
C LYS A 247 18.48 7.92 0.50
N ASN A 248 18.82 7.69 -0.77
CA ASN A 248 17.90 7.99 -1.86
C ASN A 248 16.62 7.14 -1.80
N PHE A 249 16.76 5.85 -1.51
CA PHE A 249 15.64 4.93 -1.38
C PHE A 249 14.62 5.47 -0.36
N VAL A 250 15.06 5.76 0.86
CA VAL A 250 14.18 6.31 1.90
C VAL A 250 13.70 7.72 1.51
N TYR A 251 14.59 8.62 1.11
CA TYR A 251 14.22 10.00 0.75
C TYR A 251 13.11 10.07 -0.31
N SER A 252 13.12 9.14 -1.26
CA SER A 252 12.12 9.06 -2.33
C SER A 252 10.72 8.62 -1.89
N GLY A 253 10.56 8.14 -0.66
CA GLY A 253 9.27 7.71 -0.11
C GLY A 253 9.20 6.29 0.42
N LYS A 254 10.32 5.53 0.38
CA LYS A 254 10.37 4.12 0.76
C LYS A 254 10.63 3.94 2.25
N GLY A 255 10.45 2.72 2.74
CA GLY A 255 10.58 2.37 4.15
C GLY A 255 11.94 1.81 4.53
N TYR A 256 12.43 2.15 5.73
CA TYR A 256 13.60 1.53 6.34
C TYR A 256 13.26 0.98 7.72
N ILE A 257 13.69 -0.24 8.02
CA ILE A 257 13.65 -0.83 9.35
C ILE A 257 15.06 -1.27 9.73
N GLY A 258 15.60 -0.72 10.83
CA GLY A 258 16.89 -1.13 11.36
C GLY A 258 16.74 -1.82 12.71
N ILE A 259 17.33 -3.01 12.85
CA ILE A 259 17.33 -3.77 14.12
C ILE A 259 18.76 -3.85 14.66
N CYS A 260 18.97 -3.48 15.93
CA CYS A 260 20.26 -3.53 16.60
C CYS A 260 21.38 -2.85 15.79
N ALA A 261 22.30 -3.59 15.17
CA ALA A 261 23.34 -3.05 14.28
C ALA A 261 22.75 -2.19 13.14
N GLY A 262 21.63 -2.58 12.56
CA GLY A 262 20.91 -1.79 11.55
C GLY A 262 20.31 -0.50 12.12
N ALA A 263 19.97 -0.47 13.40
CA ALA A 263 19.52 0.74 14.11
C ALA A 263 20.68 1.69 14.40
N PHE A 264 21.81 1.16 14.89
CA PHE A 264 23.03 1.94 15.05
C PHE A 264 23.48 2.58 13.72
N ALA A 265 23.52 1.80 12.63
CA ALA A 265 23.94 2.29 11.33
C ALA A 265 23.05 3.41 10.79
N ALA A 266 21.75 3.38 11.05
CA ALA A 266 20.80 4.39 10.59
C ALA A 266 20.67 5.63 11.48
N SER A 267 21.23 5.59 12.69
CA SER A 267 21.21 6.71 13.63
C SER A 267 22.01 7.91 13.10
N SER A 268 21.73 9.12 13.60
CA SER A 268 22.55 10.29 13.27
C SER A 268 23.89 10.22 13.97
N LEU A 269 23.86 9.89 15.28
CA LEU A 269 25.04 9.76 16.11
C LEU A 269 24.96 8.48 16.93
N VAL A 270 26.08 7.78 17.05
CA VAL A 270 26.26 6.65 17.96
C VAL A 270 27.33 7.00 18.98
N VAL A 271 27.00 6.90 20.26
CA VAL A 271 27.91 7.14 21.38
C VAL A 271 28.25 5.79 22.02
N THR A 272 29.53 5.55 22.22
CA THR A 272 30.07 4.38 22.94
C THR A 272 30.73 4.86 24.24
N GLU A 273 31.27 3.94 25.04
CA GLU A 273 31.94 4.31 26.29
C GLU A 273 33.15 5.23 26.06
N ASP A 274 33.96 4.93 25.04
CA ASP A 274 35.24 5.61 24.80
C ASP A 274 35.28 6.46 23.51
N ASP A 275 34.24 6.41 22.68
CA ASP A 275 34.24 6.96 21.32
C ASP A 275 32.83 7.33 20.83
N TYR A 276 32.73 8.03 19.71
CA TYR A 276 31.48 8.25 19.00
C TYR A 276 31.68 8.15 17.49
N TYR A 277 30.60 7.89 16.75
CA TYR A 277 30.64 7.91 15.30
C TYR A 277 29.30 8.31 14.70
N ASN A 278 29.35 8.90 13.51
CA ASN A 278 28.14 9.20 12.75
C ASN A 278 27.63 7.93 12.06
N GLY A 279 26.32 7.71 12.15
CA GLY A 279 25.65 6.75 11.27
C GLY A 279 25.27 7.42 9.94
N TRP A 280 24.47 6.72 9.15
CA TRP A 280 23.90 7.25 7.92
C TRP A 280 22.95 8.43 8.18
N GLY A 281 22.44 8.62 9.40
CA GLY A 281 21.56 9.75 9.72
C GLY A 281 20.23 9.69 8.97
N LEU A 282 19.65 8.49 8.86
CA LEU A 282 18.29 8.30 8.36
C LEU A 282 17.26 8.72 9.41
N ALA A 283 17.58 8.61 10.70
CA ALA A 283 16.77 9.15 11.78
C ALA A 283 17.58 10.16 12.61
N GLY A 284 16.90 11.21 13.08
CA GLY A 284 17.46 12.26 13.94
C GLY A 284 17.72 11.81 15.38
N VAL A 285 18.19 10.58 15.56
CA VAL A 285 18.38 9.94 16.86
C VAL A 285 19.85 9.85 17.24
N THR A 286 20.11 9.96 18.55
CA THR A 286 21.38 9.57 19.15
C THR A 286 21.21 8.21 19.81
N SER A 287 22.04 7.25 19.42
CA SER A 287 22.04 5.89 19.94
C SER A 287 23.21 5.68 20.90
N GLN A 288 22.91 5.35 22.16
CA GLN A 288 23.90 4.94 23.14
C GLN A 288 24.15 3.44 23.01
N ALA A 289 25.41 3.05 22.84
CA ALA A 289 25.82 1.65 22.89
C ALA A 289 25.76 1.12 24.32
N THR A 290 25.41 -0.15 24.44
CA THR A 290 25.15 -0.81 25.71
C THR A 290 25.86 -2.14 25.82
N SER A 291 26.00 -2.65 27.05
CA SER A 291 26.55 -3.97 27.35
C SER A 291 25.54 -4.75 28.20
N TYR A 292 24.66 -5.50 27.53
CA TYR A 292 23.72 -6.43 28.15
C TYR A 292 23.18 -7.41 27.12
N ILE A 293 23.07 -8.67 27.53
CA ILE A 293 22.46 -9.74 26.75
C ILE A 293 21.43 -10.44 27.63
N GLY A 294 20.21 -10.56 27.13
CA GLY A 294 19.12 -11.24 27.81
C GLY A 294 17.77 -10.61 27.54
N ASN A 295 16.76 -11.05 28.30
CA ASN A 295 15.43 -10.46 28.22
C ASN A 295 15.43 -9.03 28.78
N ILE A 296 14.71 -8.15 28.10
CA ILE A 296 14.49 -6.76 28.52
C ILE A 296 13.00 -6.42 28.45
N THR A 297 12.53 -5.57 29.36
CA THR A 297 11.15 -5.11 29.38
C THR A 297 11.03 -3.74 28.73
N VAL A 298 10.14 -3.63 27.75
CA VAL A 298 9.77 -2.36 27.12
C VAL A 298 8.33 -2.02 27.41
N LYS A 299 8.02 -0.73 27.53
CA LYS A 299 6.65 -0.20 27.62
C LYS A 299 6.22 0.40 26.30
N ILE A 300 5.07 -0.03 25.79
CA ILE A 300 4.46 0.57 24.61
C ILE A 300 3.91 1.97 24.95
N THR A 301 4.23 2.96 24.12
CA THR A 301 3.70 4.34 24.24
C THR A 301 2.31 4.44 23.59
N GLU A 302 1.59 5.56 23.76
CA GLU A 302 0.30 5.75 23.07
C GLU A 302 0.46 5.74 21.54
N ILE A 303 1.52 6.35 21.02
CA ILE A 303 1.83 6.30 19.58
C ILE A 303 2.22 4.87 19.16
N GLY A 304 2.97 4.17 20.02
CA GLY A 304 3.29 2.75 19.82
C GLY A 304 2.05 1.88 19.77
N LYS A 305 1.01 2.18 20.56
CA LYS A 305 -0.26 1.48 20.50
C LYS A 305 -0.98 1.67 19.17
N GLU A 306 -0.95 2.87 18.61
CA GLU A 306 -1.55 3.15 17.31
C GLU A 306 -0.80 2.48 16.15
N ILE A 307 0.54 2.52 16.18
CA ILE A 307 1.38 2.02 15.08
C ILE A 307 1.62 0.51 15.17
N LEU A 308 1.98 0.00 16.35
CA LEU A 308 2.32 -1.41 16.56
C LEU A 308 1.10 -2.27 16.86
N ASP A 309 -0.07 -1.68 17.12
CA ASP A 309 -1.29 -2.39 17.55
C ASP A 309 -1.05 -3.30 18.76
N LEU A 310 -0.26 -2.79 19.72
CA LEU A 310 0.14 -3.47 20.95
C LEU A 310 -0.05 -2.52 22.15
N ASN A 311 -0.07 -3.04 23.37
CA ASN A 311 -0.19 -2.20 24.56
C ASN A 311 0.57 -2.81 25.74
N GLY A 312 0.68 -2.04 26.82
CA GLY A 312 1.28 -2.50 28.06
C GLY A 312 2.80 -2.70 27.96
N CYS A 313 3.31 -3.66 28.72
CA CYS A 313 4.72 -4.01 28.76
C CYS A 313 4.97 -5.30 27.98
N LEU A 314 6.05 -5.35 27.21
CA LEU A 314 6.49 -6.52 26.47
C LEU A 314 7.90 -6.92 26.92
N THR A 315 8.14 -8.22 26.98
CA THR A 315 9.49 -8.78 27.14
C THR A 315 10.06 -9.10 25.77
N LEU A 316 11.22 -8.55 25.45
CA LEU A 316 11.92 -8.77 24.18
C LEU A 316 13.34 -9.28 24.44
N TRP A 317 13.91 -10.00 23.48
CA TRP A 317 15.33 -10.31 23.51
C TRP A 317 16.16 -9.05 23.27
N PHE A 318 17.25 -8.89 24.00
CA PHE A 318 18.17 -7.77 23.87
C PHE A 318 19.60 -8.26 23.80
N TRP A 319 20.37 -7.72 22.86
CA TRP A 319 21.76 -8.09 22.65
C TRP A 319 22.57 -6.86 22.26
N ASN A 320 23.02 -6.12 23.27
CA ASN A 320 23.83 -4.90 23.12
C ASN A 320 23.20 -3.85 22.18
N GLY A 321 21.86 -3.82 22.13
CA GLY A 321 21.12 -2.93 21.25
C GLY A 321 21.25 -1.45 21.64
N PRO A 322 20.94 -0.52 20.72
CA PRO A 322 20.94 0.90 21.04
C PRO A 322 19.87 1.28 22.05
N VAL A 323 20.25 2.13 23.01
CA VAL A 323 19.29 2.96 23.75
C VAL A 323 19.20 4.30 23.05
N MET A 324 18.03 4.62 22.51
CA MET A 324 17.87 5.76 21.61
C MET A 324 17.28 6.97 22.33
N THR A 325 17.72 8.16 21.91
CA THR A 325 17.13 9.44 22.30
C THR A 325 16.83 10.26 21.07
N GLY A 326 15.77 11.08 21.14
CA GLY A 326 15.22 11.79 19.99
C GLY A 326 14.13 11.00 19.24
N SER A 327 13.48 11.69 18.31
CA SER A 327 12.38 11.21 17.47
C SER A 327 11.18 10.63 18.24
N THR A 328 10.23 10.03 17.52
CA THR A 328 8.96 9.57 18.11
C THR A 328 9.11 8.16 18.67
N ALA A 329 8.96 8.00 19.98
CA ALA A 329 9.06 6.70 20.63
C ALA A 329 7.77 5.86 20.48
N LEU A 330 7.91 4.62 20.00
CA LEU A 330 6.85 3.60 20.04
C LEU A 330 6.96 2.74 21.29
N ALA A 331 8.17 2.54 21.81
CA ALA A 331 8.40 1.84 23.06
C ALA A 331 9.61 2.41 23.79
N THR A 332 9.58 2.38 25.12
CA THR A 332 10.68 2.82 25.98
C THR A 332 11.16 1.67 26.86
N TYR A 333 12.44 1.63 27.19
CA TYR A 333 12.96 0.69 28.20
C TYR A 333 12.39 1.01 29.59
N LEU A 334 12.12 -0.02 30.40
CA LEU A 334 11.59 0.14 31.77
C LEU A 334 12.54 -0.32 32.87
N ASP A 335 13.54 -1.13 32.55
CA ASP A 335 14.35 -1.85 33.52
C ASP A 335 15.77 -1.29 33.63
N ARG A 336 16.66 -1.69 32.72
CA ARG A 336 18.10 -1.47 32.82
C ARG A 336 18.54 -0.12 32.28
N TYR A 337 17.78 0.44 31.35
CA TYR A 337 18.14 1.66 30.63
C TYR A 337 17.01 2.68 30.66
N SER A 338 17.36 3.98 30.65
CA SER A 338 16.42 5.07 30.43
C SER A 338 16.54 5.58 29.00
N GLY A 339 15.52 5.33 28.17
CA GLY A 339 15.49 5.81 26.78
C GLY A 339 14.50 5.04 25.91
N ASN A 340 14.50 5.36 24.62
CA ASN A 340 13.61 4.77 23.64
C ASN A 340 14.18 3.42 23.16
N ALA A 341 13.32 2.40 23.14
CA ALA A 341 13.63 1.05 22.66
C ALA A 341 13.25 0.87 21.19
N ILE A 342 12.13 1.48 20.78
CA ILE A 342 11.66 1.48 19.39
C ILE A 342 11.27 2.91 19.06
N ILE A 343 11.81 3.46 17.98
CA ILE A 343 11.50 4.80 17.49
C ILE A 343 11.05 4.76 16.05
N VAL A 344 10.36 5.81 15.65
CA VAL A 344 10.06 6.12 14.26
C VAL A 344 10.42 7.56 13.92
N ASP A 345 10.78 7.78 12.66
CA ASP A 345 11.13 9.08 12.11
C ASP A 345 10.81 9.16 10.61
N ASN A 346 10.95 10.35 10.02
CA ASN A 346 10.87 10.56 8.58
C ASN A 346 12.24 10.96 8.02
N TYR A 347 12.52 10.53 6.80
CA TYR A 347 13.69 10.98 6.03
C TYR A 347 13.25 11.33 4.61
N GLY A 348 13.27 12.62 4.29
CA GLY A 348 12.64 13.13 3.07
C GLY A 348 11.16 12.76 3.04
N ASN A 349 10.73 12.09 1.97
CA ASN A 349 9.37 11.57 1.85
C ASN A 349 9.20 10.18 2.47
N GLY A 350 10.24 9.49 2.92
CA GLY A 350 10.17 8.13 3.46
C GLY A 350 10.02 8.06 4.97
N ARG A 351 10.04 6.83 5.47
CA ARG A 351 9.83 6.51 6.88
C ARG A 351 10.86 5.53 7.39
N VAL A 352 11.27 5.75 8.62
CA VAL A 352 12.35 5.01 9.28
C VAL A 352 11.83 4.50 10.61
N ALA A 353 12.03 3.21 10.89
CA ALA A 353 11.78 2.62 12.20
C ALA A 353 13.06 1.96 12.70
N LEU A 354 13.52 2.32 13.90
CA LEU A 354 14.73 1.76 14.49
C LEU A 354 14.37 1.04 15.78
N LEU A 355 14.96 -0.16 15.95
CA LEU A 355 14.72 -1.03 17.09
C LEU A 355 16.03 -1.34 17.77
N GLY A 356 16.08 -1.07 19.08
CA GLY A 356 17.12 -1.55 19.96
C GLY A 356 17.02 -3.04 20.29
N PRO A 357 15.85 -3.55 20.76
CA PRO A 357 15.66 -4.96 21.05
C PRO A 357 15.34 -5.77 19.78
N HIS A 358 15.30 -7.10 19.92
CA HIS A 358 15.15 -8.06 18.84
C HIS A 358 13.78 -8.77 18.88
N PRO A 359 12.72 -8.17 18.33
CA PRO A 359 11.42 -8.85 18.22
C PRO A 359 11.42 -10.02 17.23
N GLU A 360 12.46 -10.13 16.39
CA GLU A 360 12.68 -11.24 15.47
C GLU A 360 13.26 -12.49 16.15
N LEU A 361 13.86 -12.34 17.32
CA LEU A 361 14.47 -13.43 18.10
C LEU A 361 13.57 -13.86 19.27
N ASN A 362 13.88 -14.98 19.91
CA ASN A 362 13.04 -15.54 20.97
C ASN A 362 13.14 -14.73 22.30
N PRO A 363 12.02 -14.31 22.93
CA PRO A 363 10.62 -14.52 22.53
C PRO A 363 10.21 -13.69 21.31
N GLN A 364 9.78 -14.38 20.25
CA GLN A 364 9.50 -13.76 18.95
C GLN A 364 8.13 -13.07 18.97
N ILE A 365 8.06 -11.82 18.51
CA ILE A 365 6.81 -11.05 18.40
C ILE A 365 6.67 -10.52 16.96
N PRO A 366 6.19 -11.35 16.01
CA PRO A 366 6.11 -11.00 14.59
C PRO A 366 5.33 -9.71 14.29
N ASN A 367 4.29 -9.43 15.07
CA ASN A 367 3.42 -8.27 14.89
C ASN A 367 4.18 -6.93 14.90
N ILE A 368 5.28 -6.83 15.67
CA ILE A 368 6.09 -5.60 15.69
C ILE A 368 6.67 -5.34 14.29
N ILE A 369 7.30 -6.34 13.67
CA ILE A 369 7.92 -6.18 12.34
C ILE A 369 6.87 -5.92 11.26
N LEU A 370 5.76 -6.64 11.29
CA LEU A 370 4.70 -6.50 10.28
C LEU A 370 4.00 -5.15 10.34
N ASN A 371 3.68 -4.67 11.54
CA ASN A 371 3.03 -3.38 11.71
C ASN A 371 4.00 -2.23 11.40
N LEU A 372 5.30 -2.40 11.67
CA LEU A 372 6.31 -1.47 11.17
C LEU A 372 6.42 -1.49 9.64
N ILE A 373 6.41 -2.65 8.98
CA ILE A 373 6.39 -2.74 7.50
C ILE A 373 5.19 -1.99 6.94
N LYS A 374 4.00 -2.21 7.50
CA LYS A 374 2.77 -1.50 7.12
C LYS A 374 2.93 0.01 7.29
N TRP A 375 3.50 0.45 8.40
CA TRP A 375 3.69 1.87 8.70
C TRP A 375 4.75 2.53 7.80
N VAL A 376 5.93 1.92 7.62
CA VAL A 376 7.00 2.50 6.80
C VAL A 376 6.66 2.50 5.31
N SER A 377 5.82 1.55 4.85
CA SER A 377 5.28 1.52 3.47
C SER A 377 4.06 2.43 3.27
N LYS A 378 3.58 3.09 4.34
CA LYS A 378 2.41 3.98 4.35
C LYS A 378 1.14 3.30 3.86
N CYS A 379 0.98 2.02 4.20
CA CYS A 379 -0.12 1.23 3.66
C CYS A 379 -1.48 1.71 4.18
N ASN A 380 -2.36 2.10 3.26
CA ASN A 380 -3.71 2.59 3.47
C ASN A 380 -3.86 3.91 4.23
N GLU A 381 -2.77 4.61 4.56
CA GLU A 381 -2.87 5.81 5.39
C GLU A 381 -3.56 6.98 4.72
N ASN A 382 -3.58 6.99 3.39
CA ASN A 382 -4.17 8.08 2.65
C ASN A 382 -5.61 7.81 2.24
N ILE A 383 -6.20 6.62 2.43
CA ILE A 383 -7.55 6.35 1.93
C ILE A 383 -8.60 6.71 2.98
N SER A 384 -9.46 7.66 2.65
CA SER A 384 -10.57 8.11 3.49
C SER A 384 -11.90 7.92 2.78
N LYS A 385 -12.95 7.62 3.56
CA LYS A 385 -14.32 7.61 3.06
C LYS A 385 -14.84 9.04 2.92
N PHE A 386 -15.27 9.41 1.71
CA PHE A 386 -15.89 10.71 1.45
C PHE A 386 -17.41 10.60 1.49
N SER A 387 -18.05 11.51 2.21
CA SER A 387 -19.52 11.57 2.27
C SER A 387 -20.06 12.98 2.48
N ILE A 388 -21.30 13.17 2.04
CA ILE A 388 -22.05 14.41 2.18
C ILE A 388 -23.40 14.07 2.81
N THR A 389 -23.73 14.71 3.93
CA THR A 389 -25.05 14.60 4.55
C THR A 389 -25.82 15.89 4.35
N ILE A 390 -27.00 15.78 3.73
CA ILE A 390 -27.91 16.90 3.51
C ILE A 390 -29.10 16.72 4.44
N THR A 391 -29.39 17.72 5.25
CA THR A 391 -30.53 17.71 6.18
C THR A 391 -31.45 18.87 5.85
N ASN A 392 -32.75 18.60 5.74
CA ASN A 392 -33.74 19.67 5.69
C ASN A 392 -34.08 20.10 7.12
N LYS A 393 -33.64 21.31 7.51
CA LYS A 393 -33.92 21.93 8.81
C LYS A 393 -35.12 22.89 8.75
N GLY A 394 -35.71 23.05 7.57
CA GLY A 394 -36.89 23.88 7.34
C GLY A 394 -38.18 23.15 7.64
N SER A 395 -39.29 23.87 7.42
CA SER A 395 -40.65 23.40 7.66
C SER A 395 -41.37 22.90 6.39
N THR A 396 -40.74 23.00 5.22
CA THR A 396 -41.35 22.58 3.94
C THR A 396 -40.49 21.55 3.20
N PRO A 397 -41.10 20.57 2.51
CA PRO A 397 -40.36 19.66 1.63
C PRO A 397 -39.57 20.43 0.58
N THR A 398 -38.32 20.01 0.35
CA THR A 398 -37.40 20.70 -0.55
C THR A 398 -36.82 19.71 -1.56
N THR A 399 -37.00 20.00 -2.85
CA THR A 399 -36.40 19.22 -3.94
C THR A 399 -35.19 19.94 -4.52
N ILE A 400 -34.07 19.23 -4.60
CA ILE A 400 -32.79 19.73 -5.14
C ILE A 400 -32.28 18.84 -6.25
N LYS A 401 -31.62 19.46 -7.23
CA LYS A 401 -30.63 18.76 -8.05
C LYS A 401 -29.26 18.97 -7.43
N TYR A 402 -28.48 17.91 -7.34
CA TYR A 402 -27.17 17.94 -6.70
C TYR A 402 -26.15 17.22 -7.57
N TYR A 403 -25.12 17.96 -7.99
CA TYR A 403 -24.05 17.47 -8.84
C TYR A 403 -22.81 17.31 -7.99
N VAL A 404 -22.16 16.15 -8.04
CA VAL A 404 -20.96 15.87 -7.26
C VAL A 404 -19.85 15.35 -8.15
N SER A 405 -18.67 15.94 -8.03
CA SER A 405 -17.45 15.53 -8.75
C SER A 405 -16.30 15.33 -7.77
N VAL A 406 -15.47 14.31 -7.97
CA VAL A 406 -14.21 14.10 -7.23
C VAL A 406 -13.02 14.30 -8.17
N TYR A 407 -12.01 15.01 -7.68
CA TYR A 407 -10.78 15.37 -8.38
C TYR A 407 -9.56 14.89 -7.63
N THR A 408 -8.51 14.51 -8.35
CA THR A 408 -7.26 13.99 -7.77
C THR A 408 -6.43 15.02 -7.01
N ASP A 409 -6.72 16.32 -7.18
CA ASP A 409 -6.02 17.45 -6.57
C ASP A 409 -6.93 18.69 -6.56
N THR A 410 -6.63 19.67 -5.72
CA THR A 410 -7.43 20.89 -5.53
C THR A 410 -7.26 21.94 -6.63
N ILE A 411 -6.14 21.91 -7.36
CA ILE A 411 -5.78 22.94 -8.35
C ILE A 411 -5.85 22.35 -9.76
N ASN A 412 -5.07 21.30 -10.03
CA ASN A 412 -4.90 20.73 -11.37
C ASN A 412 -5.38 19.27 -11.45
N GLY A 413 -6.32 18.91 -10.57
CA GLY A 413 -6.82 17.54 -10.45
C GLY A 413 -7.62 17.08 -11.67
N SER A 414 -7.42 15.82 -12.05
CA SER A 414 -8.28 15.16 -13.04
C SER A 414 -9.59 14.75 -12.38
N LYS A 415 -10.72 14.96 -13.06
CA LYS A 415 -12.04 14.49 -12.61
C LYS A 415 -12.12 12.98 -12.75
N ILE A 416 -12.33 12.27 -11.64
CA ILE A 416 -12.36 10.81 -11.59
C ILE A 416 -13.74 10.24 -11.23
N PHE A 417 -14.63 11.08 -10.73
CA PHE A 417 -16.00 10.72 -10.38
C PHE A 417 -16.93 11.88 -10.74
N TYR A 418 -18.12 11.54 -11.22
CA TYR A 418 -19.21 12.46 -11.44
C TYR A 418 -20.53 11.72 -11.24
N ASN A 419 -21.45 12.31 -10.48
CA ASN A 419 -22.82 11.81 -10.41
C ASN A 419 -23.82 12.94 -10.18
N GLU A 420 -25.05 12.70 -10.64
CA GLU A 420 -26.17 13.61 -10.52
C GLU A 420 -27.25 12.99 -9.63
N TYR A 421 -27.75 13.77 -8.68
CA TYR A 421 -28.80 13.35 -7.76
C TYR A 421 -29.99 14.28 -7.89
N SER A 422 -31.19 13.70 -7.90
CA SER A 422 -32.45 14.42 -7.72
C SER A 422 -33.04 13.99 -6.38
N LEU A 423 -32.99 14.87 -5.39
CA LEU A 423 -33.34 14.55 -4.00
C LEU A 423 -34.53 15.40 -3.57
N THR A 424 -35.54 14.76 -3.00
CA THR A 424 -36.60 15.44 -2.24
C THR A 424 -36.40 15.11 -0.77
N LEU A 425 -36.28 16.13 0.07
CA LEU A 425 -36.11 16.00 1.51
C LEU A 425 -37.31 16.61 2.24
N ASN A 426 -38.02 15.79 3.02
CA ASN A 426 -39.06 16.25 3.94
C ASN A 426 -38.45 17.00 5.14
N PRO A 427 -39.24 17.84 5.85
CA PRO A 427 -38.78 18.49 7.08
C PRO A 427 -38.16 17.50 8.08
N GLY A 428 -36.94 17.81 8.54
CA GLY A 428 -36.17 16.95 9.45
C GLY A 428 -35.43 15.79 8.77
N GLU A 429 -35.72 15.48 7.50
CA GLU A 429 -35.11 14.35 6.80
C GLU A 429 -33.62 14.57 6.53
N LYS A 430 -32.86 13.48 6.65
CA LYS A 430 -31.42 13.42 6.34
C LYS A 430 -31.19 12.45 5.18
N LYS A 431 -30.48 12.91 4.15
CA LYS A 431 -29.95 12.07 3.08
C LYS A 431 -28.43 12.04 3.15
N VAL A 432 -27.85 10.84 3.12
CA VAL A 432 -26.39 10.63 3.09
C VAL A 432 -25.98 10.16 1.70
N ILE A 433 -25.09 10.91 1.06
CA ILE A 433 -24.46 10.55 -0.19
C ILE A 433 -23.06 10.01 0.14
N ILE A 434 -22.85 8.71 -0.08
CA ILE A 434 -21.53 8.07 0.03
C ILE A 434 -20.85 8.19 -1.33
N LEU A 435 -19.71 8.87 -1.39
CA LEU A 435 -18.96 9.07 -2.64
C LEU A 435 -18.00 7.91 -2.91
N GLY A 436 -17.57 7.21 -1.86
CA GLY A 436 -16.59 6.13 -1.90
C GLY A 436 -15.31 6.46 -1.13
N ASP A 437 -14.33 5.58 -1.30
CA ASP A 437 -13.02 5.70 -0.67
C ASP A 437 -12.02 6.31 -1.66
N TYR A 438 -11.33 7.36 -1.23
CA TYR A 438 -10.36 8.10 -2.04
C TYR A 438 -9.18 8.56 -1.19
N PRO A 439 -8.03 8.88 -1.80
CA PRO A 439 -6.97 9.59 -1.10
C PRO A 439 -7.48 10.86 -0.39
N SER A 440 -7.12 11.10 0.86
CA SER A 440 -7.57 12.24 1.68
C SER A 440 -7.20 13.57 1.05
N SER A 441 -6.14 13.61 0.24
CA SER A 441 -5.71 14.79 -0.52
C SER A 441 -6.62 15.14 -1.70
N TYR A 442 -7.57 14.27 -2.06
CA TYR A 442 -8.49 14.55 -3.17
C TYR A 442 -9.47 15.66 -2.79
N ALA A 443 -9.99 16.30 -3.83
CA ALA A 443 -10.94 17.40 -3.70
C ALA A 443 -12.30 16.98 -4.24
N VAL A 444 -13.36 17.51 -3.64
CA VAL A 444 -14.72 17.31 -4.11
C VAL A 444 -15.32 18.66 -4.45
N SER A 445 -15.99 18.74 -5.60
CA SER A 445 -16.81 19.90 -5.98
C SER A 445 -18.26 19.47 -6.01
N THR A 446 -19.12 20.24 -5.38
CA THR A 446 -20.56 20.03 -5.39
C THR A 446 -21.28 21.25 -5.92
N THR A 447 -22.36 21.04 -6.65
CA THR A 447 -23.25 22.10 -7.11
C THR A 447 -24.68 21.73 -6.74
N LEU A 448 -25.28 22.53 -5.87
CA LEU A 448 -26.69 22.44 -5.51
C LEU A 448 -27.49 23.41 -6.37
N ILE A 449 -28.56 22.90 -6.98
CA ILE A 449 -29.50 23.69 -7.76
C ILE A 449 -30.90 23.51 -7.15
N LEU A 450 -31.53 24.64 -6.84
CA LEU A 450 -32.90 24.77 -6.38
C LEU A 450 -33.68 25.61 -7.40
N THR A 451 -34.81 25.11 -7.87
CA THR A 451 -35.69 25.87 -8.76
C THR A 451 -36.99 26.18 -8.04
N ASN A 452 -37.23 27.47 -7.77
CA ASN A 452 -38.50 27.95 -7.27
C ASN A 452 -39.42 28.31 -8.47
N VAL A 453 -40.43 27.47 -8.69
CA VAL A 453 -41.44 27.67 -9.74
C VAL A 453 -42.61 28.57 -9.32
N LYS A 454 -42.67 28.97 -8.04
CA LYS A 454 -43.73 29.86 -7.53
C LYS A 454 -43.42 31.30 -7.89
N LYS A 455 -44.46 32.15 -7.93
CA LYS A 455 -44.33 33.60 -8.15
C LYS A 455 -43.87 34.37 -6.90
N SER A 456 -43.75 33.70 -5.75
CA SER A 456 -43.34 34.27 -4.47
C SER A 456 -42.07 33.63 -3.93
N TYR A 457 -41.44 34.28 -2.96
CA TYR A 457 -40.28 33.74 -2.25
C TYR A 457 -40.63 32.48 -1.45
N VAL A 458 -39.75 31.48 -1.48
CA VAL A 458 -39.90 30.24 -0.70
C VAL A 458 -38.79 30.15 0.35
N PRO A 459 -39.11 30.00 1.65
CA PRO A 459 -38.10 29.81 2.68
C PRO A 459 -37.49 28.40 2.58
N ILE A 460 -36.16 28.35 2.54
CA ILE A 460 -35.38 27.12 2.54
C ILE A 460 -34.38 27.15 3.69
N ASN A 461 -34.29 26.05 4.42
CA ASN A 461 -33.28 25.84 5.45
C ASN A 461 -32.68 24.43 5.29
N LEU A 462 -31.51 24.36 4.65
CA LEU A 462 -30.75 23.13 4.44
C LEU A 462 -29.40 23.19 5.14
N GLN A 463 -29.05 22.11 5.82
CA GLN A 463 -27.73 21.89 6.40
C GLN A 463 -26.96 20.87 5.55
N LEU A 464 -25.79 21.23 5.04
CA LEU A 464 -24.89 20.34 4.31
C LEU A 464 -23.64 20.08 5.16
N LYS A 465 -23.43 18.82 5.55
CA LYS A 465 -22.25 18.37 6.29
C LYS A 465 -21.32 17.58 5.37
N TYR A 466 -20.08 18.03 5.24
CA TYR A 466 -19.05 17.45 4.40
C TYR A 466 -18.05 16.70 5.29
N SER A 467 -17.81 15.41 4.98
CA SER A 467 -16.98 14.52 5.82
C SER A 467 -15.95 13.77 4.99
N ILE A 468 -14.73 13.67 5.51
CA ILE A 468 -13.61 12.90 4.95
C ILE A 468 -13.02 12.05 6.08
N GLY A 469 -13.20 10.73 6.03
CA GLY A 469 -12.61 9.82 7.01
C GLY A 469 -12.88 10.25 8.46
N ASN A 470 -11.80 10.39 9.23
CA ASN A 470 -11.83 10.84 10.63
C ASN A 470 -11.60 12.36 10.79
N CYS A 471 -11.53 13.13 9.72
CA CYS A 471 -11.40 14.58 9.80
C CYS A 471 -12.64 15.19 10.47
N ASN A 472 -12.42 16.25 11.25
CA ASN A 472 -13.48 17.10 11.76
C ASN A 472 -14.29 17.67 10.57
N PRO A 473 -15.59 17.36 10.47
CA PRO A 473 -16.40 17.71 9.33
C PRO A 473 -16.74 19.21 9.33
N GLN A 474 -16.98 19.77 8.15
CA GLN A 474 -17.46 21.14 8.00
C GLN A 474 -18.93 21.16 7.62
N ILE A 475 -19.62 22.23 8.03
CA ILE A 475 -21.06 22.41 7.83
C ILE A 475 -21.31 23.72 7.08
N VAL A 476 -22.14 23.66 6.05
CA VAL A 476 -22.69 24.82 5.34
C VAL A 476 -24.19 24.87 5.56
N GLU A 477 -24.67 25.97 6.12
CA GLU A 477 -26.10 26.25 6.28
C GLU A 477 -26.59 27.12 5.12
N ILE A 478 -27.69 26.71 4.49
CA ILE A 478 -28.43 27.47 3.49
C ILE A 478 -29.77 27.83 4.09
N ASN A 479 -29.83 28.96 4.81
CA ASN A 479 -31.05 29.53 5.36
C ASN A 479 -31.40 30.81 4.61
N LYS A 480 -32.29 30.72 3.60
CA LYS A 480 -32.62 31.83 2.69
C LYS A 480 -34.06 31.76 2.18
N TYR A 481 -34.58 32.91 1.78
CA TYR A 481 -35.78 33.02 0.95
C TYR A 481 -35.37 33.00 -0.52
N ILE A 482 -35.78 31.98 -1.26
CA ILE A 482 -35.43 31.80 -2.68
C ILE A 482 -36.47 32.50 -3.55
N ALA A 483 -36.06 33.49 -4.34
CA ALA A 483 -36.91 34.19 -5.31
C ALA A 483 -37.39 33.24 -6.43
N PRO A 484 -38.44 33.59 -7.20
CA PRO A 484 -38.80 32.86 -8.41
C PRO A 484 -37.60 32.69 -9.36
N GLY A 485 -37.36 31.48 -9.85
CA GLY A 485 -36.19 31.15 -10.69
C GLY A 485 -35.25 30.14 -10.04
N THR A 486 -33.97 30.20 -10.41
CA THR A 486 -32.97 29.19 -10.01
C THR A 486 -31.95 29.77 -9.04
N PHE A 487 -31.75 29.07 -7.93
CA PHE A 487 -30.67 29.30 -6.99
C PHE A 487 -29.60 28.23 -7.16
N VAL A 488 -28.34 28.65 -7.20
CA VAL A 488 -27.18 27.77 -7.33
C VAL A 488 -26.21 28.01 -6.16
N LYS A 489 -25.74 26.94 -5.55
CA LYS A 489 -24.66 26.99 -4.56
C LYS A 489 -23.60 25.97 -4.92
N VAL A 490 -22.39 26.45 -5.19
CA VAL A 490 -21.19 25.63 -5.37
C VAL A 490 -20.44 25.58 -4.05
N VAL A 491 -19.95 24.39 -3.70
CA VAL A 491 -19.07 24.17 -2.55
C VAL A 491 -17.95 23.24 -2.99
N ARG A 492 -16.70 23.58 -2.67
CA ARG A 492 -15.56 22.67 -2.81
C ARG A 492 -15.03 22.30 -1.44
N TYR A 493 -14.53 21.08 -1.31
CA TYR A 493 -13.92 20.65 -0.06
C TYR A 493 -12.78 19.64 -0.25
N THR A 494 -11.82 19.66 0.67
CA THR A 494 -10.70 18.71 0.76
C THR A 494 -10.29 18.52 2.23
N SER A 495 -9.30 17.66 2.50
CA SER A 495 -8.72 17.55 3.84
C SER A 495 -7.59 18.57 4.03
N ARG A 496 -7.51 19.18 5.22
CA ARG A 496 -6.40 20.04 5.64
C ARG A 496 -6.07 19.75 7.09
N GLY A 497 -5.00 18.98 7.31
CA GLY A 497 -4.71 18.41 8.62
C GLY A 497 -5.86 17.52 9.09
N ASN A 498 -6.37 17.77 10.29
CA ASN A 498 -7.47 16.98 10.88
C ASN A 498 -8.86 17.57 10.61
N TYR A 499 -9.00 18.50 9.66
CA TYR A 499 -10.25 19.17 9.35
C TYR A 499 -10.60 19.01 7.87
N VAL A 500 -11.90 19.01 7.56
CA VAL A 500 -12.37 19.32 6.22
C VAL A 500 -12.19 20.83 6.02
N ASP A 501 -11.64 21.23 4.88
CA ASP A 501 -11.54 22.63 4.46
C ASP A 501 -12.53 22.86 3.31
N ILE A 502 -13.25 23.98 3.35
CA ILE A 502 -14.30 24.32 2.38
C ILE A 502 -14.02 25.69 1.74
N TRP A 503 -14.20 25.79 0.42
CA TRP A 503 -14.14 27.06 -0.31
C TRP A 503 -15.14 27.16 -1.46
#